data_AF-A0A834Q734-F1
#
_entry.id   AF-A0A834Q734-F1
#
_cell.length_a   1.000
_cell.length_b   1.000
_cell.length_c   1.000
_cell.angle_alpha   90.00
_cell.angle_beta   90.00
_cell.angle_gamma   90.00
#
_symmetry.space_group_name_H-M   'P 1'
#
loop_
_entity.id
_entity.type
_entity.pdbx_description
1 polymer ?
#
loop_
_entity_poly.entity_id
_entity_poly.type
_entity_poly.pdbx_seq_one_letter_code
_entity_poly.pdbx_strand_id
1 'polypeptide(L)' 'MRLLGLVLCLVTALQGVLCQVQLQESGPGLVKTSQTLSLTCAVSGYSITSGYCWSWILQLPGKGLE' A
#
# COMPACT_ATOMS: atom_id res chain seq x y z
N MET A 1 34.11 19.35 -12.82
CA MET A 1 33.53 19.65 -11.48
C MET A 1 32.02 19.92 -11.53
N ARG A 2 31.53 20.76 -12.46
CA ARG A 2 30.09 21.08 -12.59
C ARG A 2 29.20 19.90 -13.02
N LEU A 3 29.65 19.12 -14.01
CA LEU A 3 28.94 17.91 -14.46
C LEU A 3 28.91 16.82 -13.38
N LEU A 4 30.02 16.63 -12.67
CA LEU A 4 30.11 15.66 -11.57
C LEU A 4 29.14 15.99 -10.43
N GLY A 5 29.00 17.28 -10.09
CA GLY A 5 28.03 17.74 -9.09
C GLY A 5 26.58 17.56 -9.54
N LEU A 6 26.26 17.87 -10.80
CA LEU A 6 24.93 17.63 -11.38
C LEU A 6 24.56 16.14 -11.41
N VAL A 7 25.50 15.28 -11.80
CA VAL A 7 25.33 13.83 -11.80
C VAL A 7 25.08 13.32 -10.37
N LEU A 8 25.83 13.80 -9.39
CA LEU A 8 25.64 13.42 -7.98
C LEU A 8 24.25 13.84 -7.47
N CYS A 9 23.81 15.07 -7.76
CA CYS A 9 22.49 15.57 -7.39
C CYS A 9 21.34 14.76 -8.01
N LEU A 10 21.45 14.38 -9.29
CA LEU A 10 20.46 13.57 -9.99
C LEU A 10 20.36 12.17 -9.38
N VAL A 11 21.49 11.54 -9.04
CA VAL A 11 21.54 10.22 -8.40
C VAL A 11 20.91 10.26 -7.00
N THR A 12 21.20 11.28 -6.19
CA THR A 12 20.62 11.40 -4.84
C THR A 12 19.13 11.76 -4.85
N ALA A 13 18.69 12.58 -5.82
CA ALA A 13 17.28 12.95 -5.94
C ALA A 13 16.40 11.74 -6.34
N LEU A 14 16.94 10.82 -7.15
CA LEU A 14 16.25 9.60 -7.55
C LEU A 14 16.04 8.62 -6.38
N GLN A 15 16.97 8.60 -5.41
CA GLN A 15 16.87 7.72 -4.23
C GLN A 15 15.89 8.23 -3.17
N GLY A 16 15.58 9.53 -3.14
CA GLY A 16 14.66 10.14 -2.18
C GLY A 16 13.16 9.86 -2.42
N VAL A 17 12.81 9.14 -3.51
CA VAL A 17 11.42 8.95 -3.98
C VAL A 17 10.97 7.48 -3.92
N LEU A 18 11.74 6.56 -3.33
CA LEU A 18 11.48 5.11 -3.46
C LEU A 18 10.73 4.43 -2.31
N CYS A 19 10.07 5.16 -1.42
CA CYS A 19 9.35 4.53 -0.29
C CYS A 19 7.85 4.83 -0.34
N GLN A 20 7.16 4.32 -1.36
CA GLN A 20 5.70 4.26 -1.35
C GLN A 20 5.26 2.86 -0.90
N VAL A 21 4.54 2.77 0.22
CA VAL A 21 3.81 1.54 0.59
C VAL A 21 2.53 1.48 -0.22
N GLN A 22 2.24 0.33 -0.83
CA GLN A 22 0.99 0.11 -1.57
C GLN A 22 0.22 -1.05 -0.95
N LEU A 23 -1.09 -0.86 -0.82
CA LEU A 23 -2.05 -1.88 -0.40
C LEU A 23 -3.01 -2.11 -1.56
N GLN A 24 -3.07 -3.34 -2.06
CA GLN A 24 -3.96 -3.74 -3.14
C GLN A 24 -4.93 -4.81 -2.63
N GLU A 25 -6.19 -4.42 -2.48
CA GLU A 25 -7.26 -5.32 -2.09
C GLU A 25 -7.85 -6.03 -3.31
N SER A 26 -8.26 -7.28 -3.11
CA SER A 26 -8.89 -8.13 -4.10
C SER A 26 -9.85 -9.11 -3.43
N GLY A 27 -10.90 -9.50 -4.15
CA GLY A 27 -11.92 -10.41 -3.63
C GLY A 27 -13.20 -10.40 -4.48
N PRO A 28 -14.18 -11.25 -4.14
CA PRO A 28 -15.45 -11.31 -4.85
C PRO A 28 -16.32 -10.09 -4.52
N GLY A 29 -16.83 -9.40 -5.55
CA GLY A 29 -17.64 -8.18 -5.35
C GLY A 29 -19.06 -8.43 -4.84
N LEU A 30 -19.71 -9.52 -5.29
CA LEU A 30 -21.05 -9.91 -4.86
C LEU A 30 -21.05 -11.38 -4.48
N VAL A 31 -21.64 -11.68 -3.31
CA VAL A 31 -21.66 -13.03 -2.75
C VAL A 31 -23.07 -13.34 -2.28
N LYS A 32 -23.49 -14.61 -2.38
CA LYS A 32 -24.82 -15.02 -1.91
C LYS A 32 -24.89 -14.93 -0.38
N THR A 33 -26.09 -14.65 0.12
CA THR A 33 -26.38 -14.63 1.55
C THR A 33 -25.96 -15.95 2.20
N SER A 34 -25.37 -15.86 3.40
CA SER A 34 -24.83 -16.99 4.18
C SER A 34 -23.61 -17.71 3.61
N GLN A 35 -22.99 -17.17 2.55
CA GLN A 35 -21.69 -17.67 2.09
C GLN A 35 -20.55 -16.85 2.69
N THR A 36 -19.47 -17.53 3.05
CA THR A 36 -18.23 -16.89 3.48
C THR A 36 -17.52 -16.31 2.26
N LEU A 37 -17.07 -15.07 2.38
CA LEU A 37 -16.23 -14.42 1.39
C LEU A 37 -14.80 -14.29 1.92
N SER A 38 -13.82 -14.33 1.01
CA SER A 38 -12.41 -14.13 1.33
C SER A 38 -11.90 -12.90 0.59
N LEU A 39 -11.28 -11.99 1.33
CA LEU A 39 -10.58 -10.82 0.79
C LEU A 39 -9.08 -11.03 0.94
N THR A 40 -8.30 -10.56 -0.02
CA THR A 40 -6.84 -10.60 0.00
C THR A 40 -6.29 -9.20 -0.20
N CYS A 41 -5.41 -8.75 0.69
CA CYS A 41 -4.66 -7.50 0.56
C CYS A 41 -3.19 -7.83 0.29
N ALA A 42 -2.69 -7.44 -0.88
CA ALA A 42 -1.29 -7.52 -1.22
C ALA A 42 -0.58 -6.24 -0.79
N VAL A 43 0.53 -6.39 -0.05
CA VAL A 43 1.35 -5.27 0.43
C VAL A 43 2.67 -5.26 -0.34
N SER A 44 3.04 -4.12 -0.90
CA SER A 44 4.34 -3.91 -1.55
C SER A 44 5.03 -2.65 -1.02
N GLY A 45 6.36 -2.62 -1.11
CA GLY A 45 7.18 -1.52 -0.57
C GLY A 45 7.37 -1.55 0.95
N TYR A 46 6.77 -2.52 1.66
CA TYR A 46 6.92 -2.70 3.10
C TYR A 46 6.70 -4.15 3.54
N SER A 47 7.32 -4.55 4.65
CA SER A 47 7.10 -5.88 5.22
C SER A 47 5.91 -5.89 6.16
N ILE A 48 5.05 -6.88 6.07
CA ILE A 48 3.93 -7.05 7.01
C ILE A 48 4.46 -7.43 8.41
N THR A 49 5.63 -8.06 8.49
CA THR A 49 6.22 -8.54 9.74
C THR A 49 7.03 -7.50 10.50
N SER A 50 7.38 -6.36 9.89
CA SER A 50 7.94 -5.25 10.66
C SER A 50 6.87 -4.72 11.58
N GLY A 51 7.16 -4.66 12.89
CA GLY A 51 6.24 -4.61 14.04
C GLY A 51 5.22 -3.47 14.14
N TYR A 52 4.61 -3.08 13.03
CA TYR A 52 3.45 -2.23 12.90
C TYR A 52 2.17 -3.08 12.96
N CYS A 53 1.09 -2.48 13.45
CA CYS A 53 -0.21 -3.12 13.50
C CYS A 53 -0.90 -3.03 12.13
N TRP A 54 -1.46 -4.14 11.68
CA TRP A 54 -2.29 -4.22 10.48
C TRP A 54 -3.72 -4.53 10.90
N SER A 55 -4.70 -3.94 10.24
CA SER A 55 -6.11 -4.11 10.58
C SER A 55 -6.98 -4.03 9.33
N TRP A 56 -8.07 -4.79 9.33
CA TRP A 56 -9.12 -4.69 8.32
C TRP A 56 -10.19 -3.71 8.80
N ILE A 57 -10.60 -2.81 7.91
CA ILE A 57 -11.67 -1.85 8.18
C ILE A 57 -12.88 -2.25 7.35
N LEU A 58 -14.03 -2.39 8.02
CA LEU A 58 -15.30 -2.68 7.36
C LEU A 58 -16.08 -1.38 7.25
N GLN A 59 -16.25 -0.88 6.02
CA GLN A 59 -17.07 0.30 5.76
C GLN A 59 -18.43 -0.12 5.23
N LEU A 60 -19.49 0.24 5.97
CA LEU A 60 -20.87 0.06 5.53
C LEU A 60 -21.28 1.21 4.60
N PRO A 61 -22.14 0.93 3.59
CA PRO A 61 -22.64 1.99 2.71
C PRO A 61 -23.37 3.07 3.52
N GLY A 62 -23.04 4.33 3.28
CA GLY A 62 -23.62 5.49 3.99
C GLY A 62 -22.96 5.84 5.32
N LYS A 63 -21.94 5.10 5.77
CA LYS A 63 -21.11 5.46 6.92
C LYS A 63 -19.74 5.98 6.45
N GLY A 64 -19.25 7.06 7.08
CA GLY A 64 -17.90 7.57 6.82
C GLY A 64 -16.80 6.60 7.27
N LEU A 65 -15.56 6.88 6.87
CA LEU A 65 -14.39 6.22 7.44
C LEU A 65 -14.24 6.72 8.89
N GLU A 66 -14.34 5.81 9.87
CA GLU A 66 -14.07 6.06 11.29
C GLU A 66 -12.64 5.61 11.65
#